data_AF-A0A7X0FZW2-F1
#
_entry.id   AF-A0A7X0FZW2-F1
#
_cell.length_a   1.000
_cell.length_b   1.000
_cell.length_c   1.000
_cell.angle_alpha   90.00
_cell.angle_beta   90.00
_cell.angle_gamma   90.00
#
_symmetry.space_group_name_H-M   'P 1'
#
loop_
_entity.id
_entity.type
_entity.pdbx_description
1 polymer ?
#
loop_
_entity_poly.entity_id
_entity_poly.type
_entity_poly.pdbx_seq_one_letter_code
_entity_poly.pdbx_strand_id
1 'polypeptide(L)'
;MIRRDTTRAAERRAVLVAVKPPLTGLERASGTVPLQRGDVGVTWKRAGRGFSLDADIPVNVRAEIHVPARSAGDVHVSGPGGARFTGMRDGYAVFEAGSGHLTFRSDHL
;
A
#
# COMPACT_ATOMS: atom_id res chain seq x y z
N MET A 1 -15.56 25.58 -21.48
CA MET A 1 -14.19 25.25 -21.03
C MET A 1 -14.23 23.83 -20.45
N ILE A 2 -13.90 22.81 -21.24
CA ILE A 2 -14.00 21.40 -20.80
C ILE A 2 -12.73 21.08 -20.03
N ARG A 3 -12.83 20.93 -18.70
CA ARG A 3 -11.77 20.29 -17.92
C ARG A 3 -11.76 18.83 -18.34
N ARG A 4 -10.82 18.43 -19.19
CA ARG A 4 -10.52 17.02 -19.42
C ARG A 4 -9.99 16.48 -18.11
N ASP A 5 -10.76 15.59 -17.48
CA ASP A 5 -10.34 14.85 -16.29
C ASP A 5 -9.30 13.81 -16.72
N THR A 6 -8.05 14.26 -16.85
CA THR A 6 -6.92 13.46 -17.32
C THR A 6 -6.60 12.30 -16.37
N THR A 7 -7.14 12.33 -15.14
CA THR A 7 -6.99 11.31 -14.09
C THR A 7 -7.51 9.94 -14.56
N ARG A 8 -8.66 9.90 -15.25
CA ARG A 8 -9.36 8.65 -15.57
C ARG A 8 -8.74 7.85 -16.73
N ALA A 9 -7.91 8.49 -17.56
CA ALA A 9 -7.29 7.84 -18.72
C ALA A 9 -5.92 7.22 -18.39
N ALA A 10 -5.13 7.85 -17.51
CA ALA A 10 -3.88 7.29 -16.99
C ALA A 10 -4.13 6.05 -16.10
N GLU A 11 -5.25 6.04 -15.39
CA GLU A 11 -5.73 4.92 -14.56
C GLU A 11 -5.90 3.60 -15.30
N ARG A 12 -6.25 3.64 -16.60
CA ARG A 12 -6.51 2.42 -17.38
C ARG A 12 -5.25 1.70 -17.86
N ARG A 13 -4.05 2.26 -17.64
CA ARG A 13 -2.77 1.68 -18.09
C ARG A 13 -1.79 1.39 -16.94
N ALA A 14 -2.20 1.61 -15.70
CA ALA A 14 -1.35 1.34 -14.54
C ALA A 14 -1.20 -0.17 -14.33
N VAL A 15 0.01 -0.60 -13.98
CA VAL A 15 0.24 -1.96 -13.49
C VAL A 15 -0.29 -2.03 -12.06
N LEU A 16 -1.05 -3.08 -11.74
CA LEU A 16 -1.54 -3.36 -10.39
C LEU A 16 -0.65 -4.39 -9.71
N VAL A 17 -0.19 -4.06 -8.51
CA VAL A 17 0.60 -4.97 -7.66
C VAL A 17 -0.11 -5.14 -6.32
N ALA A 18 -0.22 -6.37 -5.84
CA ALA A 18 -0.73 -6.64 -4.49
C ALA A 18 0.44 -6.79 -3.52
N VAL A 19 0.39 -6.04 -2.41
CA VAL A 19 1.32 -6.17 -1.29
C VAL A 19 0.57 -6.72 -0.10
N LYS A 20 0.82 -8.00 0.24
CA LYS A 20 0.09 -8.71 1.30
C LYS A 20 1.04 -9.44 2.26
N PRO A 21 1.56 -8.74 3.28
CA PRO A 21 2.27 -9.36 4.41
C PRO A 21 1.39 -10.41 5.08
N PRO A 22 1.93 -11.57 5.53
CA PRO A 22 1.13 -12.59 6.22
C PRO A 22 0.65 -12.07 7.57
N LEU A 23 -0.54 -12.47 8.02
CA LEU A 23 -1.11 -12.05 9.31
C LEU A 23 -0.25 -12.43 10.52
N THR A 24 0.44 -13.57 10.47
CA THR A 24 1.18 -14.15 11.60
C THR A 24 2.46 -14.85 11.14
N GLY A 25 3.28 -15.29 12.09
CA GLY A 25 4.42 -16.20 11.86
C GLY A 25 5.73 -15.52 11.46
N LEU A 26 5.68 -14.35 10.84
CA LEU A 26 6.87 -13.56 10.49
C LEU A 26 6.83 -12.17 11.12
N GLU A 27 7.94 -11.77 11.72
CA GLU A 27 8.09 -10.49 12.43
C GLU A 27 8.54 -9.35 11.51
N ARG A 28 9.24 -9.64 10.41
CA ARG A 28 9.71 -8.63 9.45
C ARG A 28 10.06 -9.29 8.11
N ALA A 29 9.92 -8.53 7.03
CA ALA A 29 10.52 -8.86 5.74
C ALA A 29 10.81 -7.59 4.94
N SER A 30 11.73 -7.70 3.99
CA SER A 30 12.05 -6.65 3.03
C SER A 30 12.34 -7.30 1.68
N GLY A 31 11.95 -6.63 0.60
CA GLY A 31 12.20 -7.11 -0.75
C GLY A 31 11.85 -6.08 -1.81
N THR A 32 12.42 -6.27 -2.99
CA THR A 32 12.19 -5.44 -4.16
C THR A 32 11.78 -6.33 -5.32
N VAL A 33 10.70 -5.96 -6.01
CA VAL A 33 10.25 -6.65 -7.22
C VAL A 33 10.47 -5.73 -8.42
N PRO A 34 11.35 -6.08 -9.37
CA PRO A 34 11.57 -5.27 -10.55
C PRO A 34 10.39 -5.41 -11.51
N LEU A 35 9.85 -4.27 -11.98
CA LEU A 35 8.85 -4.21 -13.04
C LEU A 35 9.41 -3.44 -14.23
N GLN A 36 8.77 -3.60 -15.39
CA GLN A 36 9.10 -2.82 -16.59
C GLN A 36 9.00 -1.30 -16.38
N ARG A 37 8.26 -0.85 -15.35
CA ARG A 37 8.04 0.57 -15.03
C ARG A 37 8.87 1.08 -13.85
N GLY A 38 9.82 0.27 -13.37
CA GLY A 38 10.63 0.56 -12.19
C GLY A 38 10.41 -0.48 -11.08
N ASP A 39 11.15 -0.30 -10.00
CA ASP A 39 11.17 -1.24 -8.90
C ASP A 39 10.07 -0.93 -7.89
N VAL A 40 9.38 -1.96 -7.41
CA VAL A 40 8.49 -1.85 -6.25
C VAL A 40 9.25 -2.37 -5.03
N GLY A 41 9.58 -1.46 -4.12
CA GLY A 41 10.24 -1.78 -2.85
C GLY A 41 9.21 -1.92 -1.73
N VAL A 42 9.30 -2.96 -0.92
CA VAL A 42 8.45 -3.14 0.27
C VAL A 42 9.30 -3.57 1.45
N THR A 43 9.13 -2.90 2.57
CA THR A 43 9.66 -3.32 3.87
C THR A 43 8.56 -3.28 4.90
N TRP A 44 8.45 -4.30 5.74
CA TRP A 44 7.50 -4.27 6.84
C TRP A 44 8.07 -4.95 8.08
N LYS A 45 7.53 -4.57 9.24
CA LYS A 45 7.88 -5.13 10.54
C LYS A 45 6.70 -5.08 11.51
N ARG A 46 6.68 -6.04 12.43
CA ARG A 46 5.83 -6.08 13.62
C ARG A 46 6.66 -5.60 14.81
N ALA A 47 6.02 -4.85 15.70
CA ALA A 47 6.62 -4.38 16.94
C ALA A 47 5.56 -4.36 18.04
N GLY A 48 5.62 -5.32 18.96
CA GLY A 48 4.59 -5.49 19.98
C GLY A 48 3.22 -5.76 19.33
N ARG A 49 2.25 -4.87 19.57
CA ARG A 49 0.91 -4.95 19.00
C ARG A 49 0.75 -4.21 17.67
N GLY A 50 1.80 -3.53 17.21
CA GLY A 50 1.77 -2.70 16.02
C GLY A 50 2.44 -3.34 14.81
N PHE A 51 2.14 -2.76 13.64
CA PHE A 51 2.67 -3.14 12.34
C PHE A 51 3.03 -1.89 11.54
N SER A 52 4.18 -1.90 10.87
CA SER A 52 4.61 -0.81 9.98
C SER A 52 5.01 -1.40 8.64
N LEU A 53 4.58 -0.76 7.55
CA LEU A 53 4.93 -1.10 6.18
C LEU A 53 5.31 0.16 5.42
N ASP A 54 6.48 0.13 4.80
CA ASP A 54 6.99 1.14 3.89
C ASP A 54 6.95 0.56 2.48
N ALA A 55 6.35 1.30 1.54
CA ALA A 55 6.24 0.92 0.14
C ALA A 55 6.76 2.06 -0.75
N ASP A 56 7.69 1.73 -1.63
CA ASP A 56 8.16 2.59 -2.71
C ASP A 56 7.54 2.11 -4.03
N ILE A 57 6.65 2.93 -4.60
CA ILE A 57 5.85 2.59 -5.77
C ILE A 57 6.27 3.51 -6.93
N PRO A 58 6.78 2.98 -8.05
CA PRO A 58 7.25 3.81 -9.15
C PRO A 58 6.08 4.44 -9.90
N VAL A 59 6.38 5.45 -10.71
CA VAL A 59 5.38 6.15 -11.53
C VAL A 59 4.64 5.18 -12.47
N ASN A 60 3.36 5.44 -12.72
CA ASN A 60 2.48 4.59 -13.52
C ASN A 60 2.25 3.16 -12.97
N VAL A 61 2.52 2.93 -11.68
CA VAL A 61 2.13 1.73 -10.94
C VAL A 61 1.11 2.12 -9.87
N ARG A 62 0.15 1.23 -9.61
CA ARG A 62 -0.74 1.29 -8.46
C ARG A 62 -0.56 0.03 -7.62
N ALA A 63 -0.70 0.18 -6.31
CA ALA A 63 -0.61 -0.96 -5.41
C ALA A 63 -1.90 -1.15 -4.61
N GLU A 64 -2.32 -2.40 -4.47
CA GLU A 64 -3.28 -2.81 -3.46
C GLU A 64 -2.50 -3.22 -2.22
N ILE A 65 -2.52 -2.38 -1.18
CA ILE A 65 -1.80 -2.60 0.07
C ILE A 65 -2.73 -3.22 1.10
N HIS A 66 -2.37 -4.39 1.61
CA HIS A 66 -3.07 -5.07 2.70
C HIS A 66 -2.30 -4.82 3.99
N VAL A 67 -2.91 -4.07 4.91
CA VAL A 67 -2.33 -3.76 6.22
C VAL A 67 -3.04 -4.59 7.29
N PRO A 68 -2.36 -5.52 7.98
CA PRO A 68 -2.94 -6.22 9.12
C PRO A 68 -3.50 -5.23 10.16
N ALA A 69 -4.79 -5.32 10.46
CA ALA A 69 -5.47 -4.40 11.39
C ALA A 69 -6.83 -4.97 11.81
N ARG A 70 -7.28 -4.61 13.02
CA ARG A 70 -8.63 -4.95 13.50
C ARG A 70 -9.71 -4.06 12.88
N SER A 71 -9.37 -2.79 12.63
CA SER A 71 -10.26 -1.81 12.02
C SER A 71 -9.49 -0.83 11.14
N ALA A 72 -10.21 -0.12 10.28
CA ALA A 72 -9.61 0.95 9.46
C ALA A 72 -9.10 2.12 10.31
N GLY A 73 -9.70 2.36 11.48
CA GLY A 73 -9.33 3.44 12.39
C GLY A 73 -7.98 3.22 13.08
N ASP A 74 -7.50 1.98 13.11
CA ASP A 74 -6.19 1.64 13.67
C ASP A 74 -5.04 1.95 12.71
N VAL A 75 -5.34 2.29 11.45
CA VAL A 75 -4.35 2.48 10.39
C VAL A 75 -4.12 3.94 10.07
N HIS A 76 -2.87 4.35 10.20
CA HIS A 76 -2.35 5.66 9.82
C HIS A 76 -1.51 5.56 8.57
N VAL A 77 -1.80 6.39 7.57
CA VAL A 77 -1.05 6.46 6.30
C VAL A 77 -0.39 7.81 6.15
N SER A 78 0.87 7.83 5.74
CA SER A 78 1.64 9.04 5.45
C SER A 78 2.52 8.88 4.20
N GLY A 79 3.03 10.00 3.70
CA GLY A 79 3.97 10.03 2.56
C GLY A 79 3.36 10.55 1.25
N PRO A 80 4.21 10.92 0.28
CA PRO A 80 3.77 11.35 -1.04
C PRO A 80 3.27 10.17 -1.87
N GLY A 81 2.03 10.24 -2.37
CA GLY A 81 1.47 9.25 -3.30
C GLY A 81 -0.03 9.01 -3.13
N GLY A 82 -0.53 9.27 -1.91
CA GLY A 82 -1.94 9.11 -1.56
C GLY A 82 -2.37 7.63 -1.48
N ALA A 83 -3.17 7.32 -0.47
CA ALA A 83 -3.79 6.01 -0.34
C ALA A 83 -5.27 6.18 -0.06
N ARG A 84 -6.09 5.39 -0.73
CA ARG A 84 -7.55 5.37 -0.56
C ARG A 84 -7.95 4.05 0.07
N PHE A 85 -8.56 4.11 1.25
CA PHE A 85 -9.15 2.94 1.88
C PHE A 85 -10.24 2.34 0.99
N THR A 86 -10.23 1.02 0.80
CA THR A 86 -11.19 0.30 -0.04
C THR A 86 -12.04 -0.72 0.73
N GLY A 87 -11.68 -1.02 1.98
CA GLY A 87 -12.48 -1.86 2.87
C GLY A 87 -11.64 -2.74 3.80
N MET A 88 -12.32 -3.41 4.73
CA MET A 88 -11.75 -4.48 5.54
C MET A 88 -11.95 -5.83 4.85
N ARG A 89 -10.92 -6.68 4.81
CA ARG A 89 -10.98 -8.04 4.24
C ARG A 89 -10.06 -8.98 5.01
N ASP A 90 -10.58 -10.09 5.52
CA ASP A 90 -9.79 -11.18 6.10
C ASP A 90 -8.71 -10.75 7.13
N GLY A 91 -9.01 -9.79 8.01
CA GLY A 91 -8.06 -9.25 9.00
C GLY A 91 -7.11 -8.16 8.48
N TYR A 92 -7.39 -7.62 7.30
CA TYR A 92 -6.64 -6.51 6.70
C TYR A 92 -7.53 -5.28 6.49
N ALA A 93 -6.96 -4.10 6.73
CA ALA A 93 -7.40 -2.88 6.09
C ALA A 93 -6.74 -2.78 4.71
N VAL A 94 -7.55 -2.67 3.65
CA VAL A 94 -7.08 -2.67 2.26
C VAL A 94 -7.11 -1.25 1.70
N PHE A 95 -6.02 -0.86 1.03
CA PHE A 95 -5.84 0.45 0.44
C PHE A 95 -5.43 0.34 -1.02
N GLU A 96 -5.93 1.24 -1.85
CA GLU A 96 -5.37 1.51 -3.17
C GLU A 96 -4.38 2.68 -3.06
N ALA A 97 -3.13 2.43 -3.40
CA ALA A 97 -2.02 3.37 -3.28
C ALA A 97 -1.53 3.82 -4.67
N GLY A 98 -1.29 5.13 -4.80
CA GLY A 98 -0.62 5.72 -5.96
C GLY A 98 0.90 5.55 -5.91
N SER A 99 1.58 6.10 -6.91
CA SER A 99 3.05 6.12 -6.97
C SER A 99 3.65 7.06 -5.92
N GLY A 100 4.80 6.70 -5.40
CA GLY A 100 5.57 7.44 -4.40
C GLY A 100 5.92 6.55 -3.21
N HIS A 101 6.51 7.17 -2.18
CA HIS A 101 6.85 6.49 -0.94
C HIS A 101 5.71 6.67 0.07
N LEU A 102 5.11 5.56 0.48
CA LEU A 102 4.03 5.53 1.45
C LEU A 102 4.43 4.69 2.67
N THR A 103 4.10 5.20 3.84
CA THR A 103 4.21 4.48 5.11
C THR A 103 2.83 4.22 5.66
N PHE A 104 2.57 2.97 6.02
CA PHE A 104 1.37 2.50 6.69
C PHE A 104 1.75 2.03 8.09
N ARG A 105 1.02 2.48 9.11
CA ARG A 105 1.16 2.02 10.48
C ARG A 105 -0.18 1.58 11.02
N SER A 106 -0.20 0.41 11.64
CA SER A 106 -1.33 -0.10 12.39
C SER A 106 -0.91 -0.22 13.85
N ASP A 107 -1.67 0.41 14.75
CA ASP A 107 -1.34 0.39 16.19
C ASP A 107 -1.95 -0.84 16.90
N HIS A 108 -2.90 -1.52 16.26
CA HIS A 108 -3.61 -2.68 16.79
C HIS A 108 -3.79 -3.80 15.76
N LEU A 109 -3.11 -4.93 16.03
CA LEU A 109 -3.26 -6.22 15.36
C LEU A 109 -4.34 -7.10 15.98
#